data_AF-A0A2M8JAY7-F1
#
_entry.id   AF-A0A2M8JAY7-F1
#
_cell.length_a   1.000
_cell.length_b   1.000
_cell.length_c   1.000
_cell.angle_alpha   90.00
_cell.angle_beta   90.00
_cell.angle_gamma   90.00
#
_symmetry.space_group_name_H-M   'P 1'
#
loop_
_entity.id
_entity.type
_entity.pdbx_description
1 polymer ?
#
loop_
_entity_poly.entity_id
_entity_poly.type
_entity_poly.pdbx_seq_one_letter_code
_entity_poly.pdbx_strand_id
1 'polypeptide(L)'
;MPTNLLHARNANFSKIYSTKINCMKSKIIMLIVLLISCLNAVAQRLSTSDNIDETTVPVLELDAFLSPPSQTARAAGVSNVTLLNMQNVKELVYNTQPSIYFFGGVVKVFGDKPRNLFTDANSISSLNNSVTLKNNIEIVTVNLDNPNQLNTPINLSQLSEFKNLKYIYFITSFDVSNNAIANLIQGDSEKYMVFYKVQKGDNN
;
A
#
# COMPACT_ATOMS: atom_id res chain seq x y z
N MET A 1 39.91 12.86 68.19
CA MET A 1 40.29 12.60 66.78
C MET A 1 39.05 12.16 65.99
N PRO A 2 38.85 12.63 64.74
CA PRO A 2 37.54 12.75 64.11
C PRO A 2 37.26 11.65 63.05
N THR A 3 37.21 10.38 63.47
CA THR A 3 37.03 9.26 62.54
C THR A 3 35.56 8.91 62.27
N ASN A 4 34.63 9.21 63.19
CA ASN A 4 33.21 8.89 63.04
C ASN A 4 32.44 9.79 62.05
N LEU A 5 32.88 11.05 61.86
CA LEU A 5 32.19 11.99 60.97
C LEU A 5 32.46 11.70 59.48
N LEU A 6 33.67 11.23 59.15
CA LEU A 6 34.07 10.86 57.78
C LEU A 6 33.39 9.58 57.29
N HIS A 7 33.21 8.59 58.18
CA HIS A 7 32.51 7.33 57.85
C HIS A 7 31.01 7.55 57.58
N ALA A 8 30.35 8.37 58.40
CA ALA A 8 28.94 8.71 58.21
C ALA A 8 28.69 9.51 56.92
N ARG A 9 29.61 10.40 56.53
CA ARG A 9 29.52 11.15 55.28
C ARG A 9 29.62 10.23 54.05
N ASN A 10 30.56 9.28 54.06
CA ASN A 10 30.80 8.39 52.92
C ASN A 10 29.64 7.40 52.68
N ALA A 11 29.04 6.87 53.75
CA ALA A 11 27.86 6.01 53.67
C ALA A 11 26.63 6.72 53.09
N ASN A 12 26.42 8.00 53.44
CA ASN A 12 25.32 8.80 52.90
C ASN A 12 25.50 9.12 51.41
N PHE A 13 26.71 9.43 50.95
CA PHE A 13 26.98 9.62 49.52
C PHE A 13 26.71 8.35 48.72
N SER A 14 27.24 7.20 49.15
CA SER A 14 26.98 5.89 48.52
C SER A 14 25.48 5.59 48.37
N LYS A 15 24.69 5.84 49.42
CA LYS A 15 23.24 5.61 49.42
C LYS A 15 22.49 6.54 48.44
N ILE A 16 22.89 7.80 48.36
CA ILE A 16 22.32 8.79 47.42
C ILE A 16 22.62 8.39 45.97
N TYR A 17 23.85 7.99 45.65
CA TYR A 17 24.22 7.54 44.31
C TYR A 17 23.48 6.26 43.90
N SER A 18 23.38 5.27 44.79
CA SER A 18 22.62 4.03 44.55
C SER A 18 21.13 4.30 44.28
N THR A 19 20.53 5.21 45.05
CA THR A 19 19.13 5.62 44.87
C THR A 19 18.90 6.33 43.54
N LYS A 20 19.82 7.22 43.14
CA LYS A 20 19.77 7.93 41.86
C LYS A 20 19.90 6.97 40.66
N ILE A 21 20.81 5.99 40.75
CA ILE A 21 21.01 4.97 39.72
C ILE A 21 19.76 4.08 39.58
N ASN A 22 19.15 3.66 40.69
CA ASN A 22 17.93 2.83 40.65
C ASN A 22 16.72 3.63 40.13
N CYS A 23 16.63 4.93 40.45
CA CYS A 23 15.61 5.82 39.88
C CYS A 23 15.78 5.99 38.36
N MET A 24 17.01 6.19 37.86
CA MET A 24 17.28 6.31 36.43
C MET A 24 17.04 5.00 35.68
N LYS A 25 17.39 3.84 36.27
CA LYS A 25 17.08 2.52 35.71
C LYS A 25 15.58 2.31 35.54
N SER A 26 14.77 2.68 36.54
CA SER A 26 13.31 2.58 36.45
C SER A 26 12.73 3.46 35.33
N LYS A 27 13.24 4.69 35.16
CA LYS A 27 12.84 5.59 34.07
C LYS A 27 13.23 5.05 32.68
N ILE A 28 14.42 4.46 32.55
CA ILE A 28 14.88 3.86 31.29
C ILE A 28 14.05 2.63 30.93
N ILE A 29 13.75 1.77 31.91
CA ILE A 29 12.87 0.61 31.71
C ILE A 29 11.48 1.07 31.27
N MET A 30 10.92 2.10 31.89
CA MET A 30 9.62 2.64 31.50
C MET A 30 9.63 3.22 30.07
N LEU A 31 10.73 3.89 29.66
CA LEU A 31 10.89 4.40 28.29
C LEU A 31 10.97 3.26 27.25
N ILE A 32 11.69 2.18 27.56
CA ILE A 32 11.80 1.00 26.70
C ILE A 32 10.44 0.30 26.56
N VAL A 33 9.69 0.14 27.66
CA VAL A 33 8.33 -0.43 27.63
C VAL A 33 7.37 0.45 26.83
N LEU A 34 7.48 1.78 26.92
CA LEU A 34 6.67 2.70 26.12
C LEU A 34 6.99 2.57 24.62
N LEU A 35 8.27 2.47 24.24
CA LEU A 35 8.70 2.25 22.85
C LEU A 35 8.18 0.93 22.27
N ILE A 36 8.22 -0.16 23.04
CA ILE A 36 7.68 -1.47 22.62
C ILE A 36 6.15 -1.41 22.47
N SER A 37 5.45 -0.71 23.38
CA SER A 37 4.00 -0.50 23.30
C SER A 37 3.60 0.29 22.05
N CYS A 38 4.39 1.29 21.65
CA CYS A 38 4.14 2.09 20.45
C CYS A 38 4.29 1.28 19.16
N LEU A 39 5.19 0.30 19.10
CA LEU A 39 5.34 -0.60 17.94
C LEU A 39 4.09 -1.49 17.77
N ASN A 40 3.56 -2.01 18.89
CA ASN A 40 2.38 -2.87 18.87
C ASN A 40 1.08 -2.10 18.55
N ALA A 41 0.96 -0.85 18.97
CA ALA A 41 -0.21 0.00 18.67
C ALA A 41 -0.31 0.39 17.18
N VAL A 42 0.83 0.44 16.46
CA VAL A 42 0.85 0.68 15.01
C VAL A 42 0.51 -0.61 14.24
N ALA A 43 0.88 -1.79 14.74
CA ALA A 43 0.53 -3.07 14.11
C ALA A 43 -0.97 -3.40 14.20
N GLN A 44 -1.66 -2.97 15.26
CA GLN A 44 -3.09 -3.30 15.47
C GLN A 44 -4.07 -2.42 14.70
N ARG A 45 -3.63 -1.32 14.09
CA ARG A 45 -4.51 -0.43 13.30
C ARG A 45 -4.70 -0.85 11.84
N LEU A 46 -4.06 -1.94 11.41
CA LEU A 46 -4.26 -2.54 10.08
C LEU A 46 -4.94 -3.92 10.13
N SER A 47 -5.29 -4.42 11.32
CA SER A 47 -6.00 -5.69 11.46
C SER A 47 -7.49 -5.44 11.65
N THR A 48 -8.14 -4.96 10.60
CA THR A 48 -9.54 -5.34 10.38
C THR A 48 -9.53 -6.84 10.07
N SER A 49 -10.30 -7.59 10.86
CA SER A 49 -10.61 -9.01 10.71
C SER A 49 -10.45 -9.56 9.29
N ASP A 50 -9.55 -10.52 9.11
CA ASP A 50 -9.87 -11.80 8.49
C ASP A 50 -8.71 -12.79 8.71
N ASN A 51 -9.05 -14.08 8.72
CA ASN A 51 -8.13 -15.20 8.93
C ASN A 51 -6.87 -15.04 8.07
N ILE A 52 -5.71 -15.10 8.72
CA ILE A 52 -4.41 -15.04 8.07
C ILE A 52 -4.20 -16.36 7.32
N ASP A 53 -4.44 -16.33 6.01
CA ASP A 53 -3.67 -17.12 5.06
C ASP A 53 -2.62 -16.18 4.46
N GLU A 54 -1.36 -16.48 4.73
CA GLU A 54 -0.19 -15.63 4.49
C GLU A 54 0.16 -15.61 2.99
N THR A 55 -0.70 -15.02 2.14
CA THR A 55 -0.43 -14.71 0.71
C THR A 55 -1.49 -13.80 0.07
N THR A 56 -2.29 -13.07 0.84
CA THR A 56 -3.36 -12.23 0.26
C THR A 56 -2.79 -10.94 -0.35
N VAL A 57 -2.95 -10.79 -1.66
CA VAL A 57 -2.64 -9.54 -2.38
C VAL A 57 -3.43 -8.39 -1.72
N PRO A 58 -2.78 -7.31 -1.25
CA PRO A 58 -3.48 -6.19 -0.66
C PRO A 58 -4.24 -5.42 -1.75
N VAL A 59 -5.50 -5.78 -1.94
CA VAL A 59 -6.42 -5.12 -2.89
C VAL A 59 -7.21 -4.03 -2.17
N LEU A 60 -7.15 -2.81 -2.70
CA LEU A 60 -7.80 -1.63 -2.14
C LEU A 60 -8.92 -1.15 -3.06
N GLU A 61 -10.03 -0.72 -2.48
CA GLU A 61 -11.03 0.05 -3.23
C GLU A 61 -10.45 1.44 -3.54
N LEU A 62 -10.50 1.88 -4.80
CA LEU A 62 -9.85 3.12 -5.24
C LEU A 62 -10.37 4.35 -4.49
N ASP A 63 -11.69 4.49 -4.34
CA ASP A 63 -12.28 5.68 -3.73
C ASP A 63 -12.01 5.71 -2.22
N ALA A 64 -12.00 4.55 -1.55
CA ALA A 64 -11.56 4.44 -0.16
C ALA A 64 -10.08 4.82 0.01
N PHE A 65 -9.20 4.40 -0.91
CA PHE A 65 -7.79 4.75 -0.89
C PHE A 65 -7.54 6.25 -1.11
N LEU A 66 -8.31 6.88 -2.00
CA LEU A 66 -8.17 8.30 -2.32
C LEU A 66 -8.94 9.23 -1.36
N SER A 67 -9.73 8.67 -0.45
CA SER A 67 -10.49 9.44 0.53
C SER A 67 -9.53 10.14 1.51
N PRO A 68 -9.74 11.45 1.79
CA PRO A 68 -8.90 12.15 2.74
C PRO A 68 -9.06 11.53 4.14
N PRO A 69 -7.96 11.32 4.89
CA PRO A 69 -8.07 10.89 6.27
C PRO A 69 -8.90 11.92 7.04
N SER A 70 -9.91 11.45 7.77
CA SER A 70 -10.83 12.31 8.52
C SER A 70 -10.05 13.29 9.41
N GLN A 71 -10.52 14.53 9.53
CA GLN A 71 -9.82 15.63 10.21
C GLN A 71 -9.56 15.37 11.71
N THR A 72 -10.11 14.29 12.29
CA THR A 72 -9.80 13.79 13.64
C THR A 72 -8.56 12.89 13.70
N ALA A 73 -8.05 12.42 12.56
CA ALA A 73 -6.80 11.68 12.39
C ALA A 73 -5.68 12.57 11.80
N ARG A 74 -5.58 13.83 12.27
CA ARG A 74 -4.55 14.78 11.79
C ARG A 74 -3.16 14.15 11.88
N ALA A 75 -2.56 13.95 10.70
CA ALA A 75 -1.14 14.12 10.42
C ALA A 75 -0.08 13.29 11.19
N ALA A 76 -0.45 12.36 12.07
CA ALA A 76 0.54 11.64 12.88
C ALA A 76 0.96 10.25 12.35
N GLY A 77 0.36 9.74 11.25
CA GLY A 77 0.61 8.35 10.83
C GLY A 77 0.59 8.05 9.32
N VAL A 78 0.21 8.99 8.45
CA VAL A 78 0.27 8.75 6.99
C VAL A 78 1.65 9.16 6.49
N SER A 79 2.40 8.20 5.96
CA SER A 79 3.75 8.48 5.45
C SER A 79 3.70 9.44 4.26
N ASN A 80 4.76 10.25 4.08
CA ASN A 80 4.91 11.09 2.88
C ASN A 80 4.85 10.26 1.59
N VAL A 81 5.34 9.01 1.62
CA VAL A 81 5.28 8.07 0.50
C VAL A 81 3.83 7.72 0.16
N THR A 82 3.00 7.44 1.16
CA THR A 82 1.56 7.16 0.97
C THR A 82 0.86 8.36 0.35
N LEU A 83 1.14 9.58 0.83
CA LEU A 83 0.53 10.80 0.30
C LEU A 83 0.94 11.06 -1.17
N LEU A 84 2.22 10.87 -1.51
CA LEU A 84 2.72 10.97 -2.88
C LEU A 84 2.07 9.93 -3.80
N ASN A 85 1.91 8.70 -3.32
CA ASN A 85 1.23 7.64 -4.07
C ASN A 85 -0.24 7.97 -4.30
N MET A 86 -0.97 8.46 -3.29
CA MET A 86 -2.36 8.91 -3.44
C MET A 86 -2.48 10.03 -4.48
N GLN A 87 -1.58 11.02 -4.44
CA GLN A 87 -1.58 12.11 -5.40
C GLN A 87 -1.28 11.61 -6.83
N ASN A 88 -0.30 10.72 -6.99
CA ASN A 88 0.05 10.16 -8.31
C ASN A 88 -1.09 9.29 -8.87
N VAL A 89 -1.70 8.42 -8.06
CA VAL A 89 -2.85 7.61 -8.48
C VAL A 89 -4.02 8.51 -8.87
N LYS A 90 -4.31 9.55 -8.09
CA LYS A 90 -5.36 10.53 -8.42
C LYS A 90 -5.10 11.20 -9.77
N GLU A 91 -3.87 11.61 -10.03
CA GLU A 91 -3.46 12.21 -11.29
C GLU A 91 -3.58 11.24 -12.47
N LEU A 92 -3.13 9.99 -12.30
CA LEU A 92 -3.17 8.96 -13.34
C LEU A 92 -4.59 8.53 -13.70
N VAL A 93 -5.50 8.48 -12.72
CA VAL A 93 -6.88 8.00 -12.93
C VAL A 93 -7.84 9.11 -13.35
N TYR A 94 -7.75 10.31 -12.76
CA TYR A 94 -8.77 11.35 -12.96
C TYR A 94 -8.37 12.47 -13.91
N ASN A 95 -7.08 12.62 -14.24
CA ASN A 95 -6.64 13.64 -15.19
C ASN A 95 -6.37 13.01 -16.56
N THR A 96 -6.50 13.83 -17.61
CA THR A 96 -6.12 13.43 -18.97
C THR A 96 -4.61 13.18 -19.05
N GLN A 97 -4.22 11.98 -19.47
CA GLN A 97 -2.83 11.56 -19.65
C GLN A 97 -2.62 10.94 -21.04
N PRO A 98 -1.43 11.05 -21.62
CA PRO A 98 -1.02 10.22 -22.74
C PRO A 98 -1.21 8.73 -22.41
N SER A 99 -1.83 7.98 -23.32
CA SER A 99 -2.40 6.66 -23.01
C SER A 99 -2.25 5.67 -24.16
N ILE A 100 -2.13 4.39 -23.82
CA ILE A 100 -2.23 3.26 -24.75
C ILE A 100 -3.54 2.53 -24.51
N TYR A 101 -4.24 2.19 -25.57
CA TYR A 101 -5.40 1.30 -25.53
C TYR A 101 -5.03 0.02 -26.26
N PHE A 102 -5.13 -1.11 -25.58
CA PHE A 102 -4.84 -2.42 -26.14
C PHE A 102 -6.01 -3.37 -25.91
N PHE A 103 -6.77 -3.62 -26.98
CA PHE A 103 -7.98 -4.44 -26.91
C PHE A 103 -8.03 -5.35 -28.13
N GLY A 104 -8.27 -6.65 -27.91
CA GLY A 104 -8.40 -7.62 -29.00
C GLY A 104 -7.19 -7.65 -29.95
N GLY A 105 -5.98 -7.42 -29.44
CA GLY A 105 -4.76 -7.37 -30.25
C GLY A 105 -4.50 -6.04 -30.99
N VAL A 106 -5.38 -5.06 -30.87
CA VAL A 106 -5.23 -3.75 -31.53
C VAL A 106 -4.62 -2.76 -30.55
N VAL A 107 -3.49 -2.14 -30.95
CA VAL A 107 -2.82 -1.09 -30.18
C VAL A 107 -3.19 0.28 -30.74
N LYS A 108 -3.65 1.19 -29.87
CA LYS A 108 -3.82 2.62 -30.18
C LYS A 108 -3.05 3.44 -29.17
N VAL A 109 -2.25 4.40 -29.63
CA VAL A 109 -1.42 5.26 -28.78
C VAL A 109 -1.88 6.71 -28.96
N PHE A 110 -2.10 7.41 -27.85
CA PHE A 110 -2.52 8.80 -27.83
C PHE A 110 -1.54 9.64 -27.00
N GLY A 111 -0.97 10.67 -27.64
CA GLY A 111 0.05 11.53 -27.03
C GLY A 111 1.44 10.89 -26.96
N ASP A 112 2.41 11.67 -26.51
CA ASP A 112 3.79 11.25 -26.36
C ASP A 112 4.05 10.73 -24.94
N LYS A 113 4.90 9.70 -24.81
CA LYS A 113 5.29 9.08 -23.53
C LYS A 113 4.07 8.68 -22.67
N PRO A 114 3.27 7.70 -23.13
CA PRO A 114 2.08 7.27 -22.42
C PRO A 114 2.40 6.77 -21.01
N ARG A 115 1.61 7.22 -20.03
CA ARG A 115 1.71 6.79 -18.62
C ARG A 115 0.61 5.80 -18.25
N ASN A 116 -0.51 5.83 -18.98
CA ASN A 116 -1.65 4.95 -18.77
C ASN A 116 -1.73 3.89 -19.86
N LEU A 117 -2.11 2.68 -19.48
CA LEU A 117 -2.50 1.62 -20.40
C LEU A 117 -3.90 1.12 -20.05
N PHE A 118 -4.79 1.05 -21.03
CA PHE A 118 -6.13 0.48 -20.90
C PHE A 118 -6.20 -0.83 -21.67
N THR A 119 -6.73 -1.87 -21.04
CA THR A 119 -6.84 -3.23 -21.61
C THR A 119 -8.04 -3.96 -21.03
N ASP A 120 -8.35 -5.12 -21.60
CA ASP A 120 -9.24 -6.13 -21.02
C ASP A 120 -8.44 -7.32 -20.48
N ALA A 121 -9.10 -8.17 -19.67
CA ALA A 121 -8.49 -9.37 -19.09
C ALA A 121 -7.94 -10.36 -20.13
N ASN A 122 -8.59 -10.47 -21.29
CA ASN A 122 -8.19 -11.43 -22.33
C ASN A 122 -6.90 -10.99 -23.04
N SER A 123 -6.63 -9.69 -23.05
CA SER A 123 -5.51 -9.08 -23.77
C SER A 123 -4.22 -9.03 -22.94
N ILE A 124 -4.27 -9.23 -21.63
CA ILE A 124 -3.10 -9.07 -20.73
C ILE A 124 -1.89 -9.92 -21.17
N SER A 125 -2.13 -11.19 -21.51
CA SER A 125 -1.08 -12.13 -21.90
C SER A 125 -0.27 -11.72 -23.13
N SER A 126 -0.83 -10.83 -23.97
CA SER A 126 -0.22 -10.37 -25.21
C SER A 126 0.44 -8.99 -25.10
N LEU A 127 0.35 -8.34 -23.93
CA LEU A 127 0.81 -6.96 -23.73
C LEU A 127 2.31 -6.80 -23.94
N ASN A 128 3.14 -7.70 -23.37
CA ASN A 128 4.60 -7.59 -23.48
C ASN A 128 5.10 -7.55 -24.92
N ASN A 129 4.45 -8.30 -25.82
CA ASN A 129 4.84 -8.41 -27.21
C ASN A 129 4.25 -7.29 -28.09
N SER A 130 3.11 -6.73 -27.69
CA SER A 130 2.35 -5.78 -28.52
C SER A 130 2.65 -4.32 -28.18
N VAL A 131 3.03 -4.03 -26.94
CA VAL A 131 3.18 -2.66 -26.43
C VAL A 131 4.65 -2.24 -26.43
N THR A 132 5.02 -1.38 -27.38
CA THR A 132 6.41 -0.92 -27.58
C THR A 132 6.86 0.11 -26.54
N LEU A 133 5.95 0.97 -26.05
CA LEU A 133 6.25 2.05 -25.09
C LEU A 133 6.01 1.64 -23.63
N LYS A 134 6.05 0.33 -23.32
CA LYS A 134 5.77 -0.25 -21.99
C LYS A 134 6.59 0.34 -20.84
N ASN A 135 7.81 0.80 -21.10
CA ASN A 135 8.66 1.41 -20.08
C ASN A 135 8.12 2.75 -19.55
N ASN A 136 7.21 3.43 -20.25
CA ASN A 136 6.64 4.69 -19.77
C ASN A 136 5.40 4.49 -18.89
N ILE A 137 4.77 3.32 -18.96
CA ILE A 137 3.51 3.03 -18.29
C ILE A 137 3.73 2.94 -16.78
N GLU A 138 2.90 3.66 -16.02
CA GLU A 138 2.87 3.65 -14.55
C GLU A 138 1.65 2.94 -13.99
N ILE A 139 0.54 2.89 -14.74
CA ILE A 139 -0.70 2.20 -14.37
C ILE A 139 -1.27 1.41 -15.56
N VAL A 140 -1.72 0.20 -15.26
CA VAL A 140 -2.52 -0.62 -16.17
C VAL A 140 -3.94 -0.70 -15.64
N THR A 141 -4.88 -0.22 -16.44
CA THR A 141 -6.32 -0.31 -16.19
C THR A 141 -6.88 -1.51 -16.94
N VAL A 142 -7.46 -2.46 -16.21
CA VAL A 142 -8.04 -3.69 -16.74
C VAL A 142 -9.56 -3.64 -16.57
N ASN A 143 -10.28 -3.69 -17.68
CA ASN A 143 -11.74 -3.75 -17.68
C ASN A 143 -12.21 -5.21 -17.54
N LEU A 144 -13.14 -5.42 -16.61
CA LEU A 144 -13.90 -6.66 -16.45
C LEU A 144 -15.39 -6.34 -16.68
N ASP A 145 -15.91 -6.82 -17.80
CA ASP A 145 -17.27 -6.53 -18.25
C ASP A 145 -18.26 -7.64 -17.88
N ASN A 146 -17.77 -8.82 -17.47
CA ASN A 146 -18.58 -9.99 -17.12
C ASN A 146 -18.08 -10.69 -15.84
N PRO A 147 -18.96 -11.04 -14.88
CA PRO A 147 -18.59 -11.79 -13.67
C PRO A 147 -17.80 -13.07 -13.91
N ASN A 148 -18.02 -13.77 -15.03
CA ASN A 148 -17.30 -14.99 -15.38
C ASN A 148 -15.79 -14.77 -15.54
N GLN A 149 -15.34 -13.54 -15.81
CA GLN A 149 -13.93 -13.20 -15.91
C GLN A 149 -13.20 -13.32 -14.57
N LEU A 150 -13.93 -13.27 -13.43
CA LEU A 150 -13.35 -13.53 -12.10
C LEU A 150 -12.85 -14.97 -11.95
N ASN A 151 -13.33 -15.91 -12.78
CA ASN A 151 -12.90 -17.30 -12.76
C ASN A 151 -11.65 -17.57 -13.62
N THR A 152 -11.12 -16.54 -14.30
CA THR A 152 -9.95 -16.65 -15.18
C THR A 152 -8.79 -15.90 -14.58
N PRO A 153 -7.82 -16.57 -13.93
CA PRO A 153 -6.73 -15.90 -13.25
C PRO A 153 -5.90 -15.01 -14.19
N ILE A 154 -5.52 -13.85 -13.67
CA ILE A 154 -4.65 -12.87 -14.32
C ILE A 154 -3.27 -12.97 -13.67
N ASN A 155 -2.28 -13.39 -14.48
CA ASN A 155 -0.91 -13.52 -14.03
C ASN A 155 -0.13 -12.19 -14.22
N LEU A 156 0.17 -11.48 -13.13
CA LEU A 156 0.86 -10.18 -13.20
C LEU A 156 2.36 -10.29 -13.47
N SER A 157 2.95 -11.50 -13.42
CA SER A 157 4.31 -11.71 -13.94
C SER A 157 4.42 -11.42 -15.44
N GLN A 158 3.28 -11.48 -16.16
CA GLN A 158 3.20 -11.05 -17.57
C GLN A 158 3.41 -9.54 -17.75
N LEU A 159 3.45 -8.76 -16.67
CA LEU A 159 3.71 -7.31 -16.71
C LEU A 159 5.12 -6.95 -16.22
N SER A 160 5.97 -7.95 -15.95
CA SER A 160 7.32 -7.74 -15.39
C SER A 160 8.26 -6.90 -16.27
N GLU A 161 8.00 -6.80 -17.58
CA GLU A 161 8.78 -5.97 -18.50
C GLU A 161 8.40 -4.48 -18.45
N PHE A 162 7.31 -4.12 -17.76
CA PHE A 162 6.87 -2.75 -17.58
C PHE A 162 7.64 -2.09 -16.43
N LYS A 163 8.82 -1.55 -16.73
CA LYS A 163 9.80 -1.08 -15.71
C LYS A 163 9.29 -0.02 -14.74
N ASN A 164 8.35 0.82 -15.18
CA ASN A 164 7.81 1.92 -14.37
C ASN A 164 6.42 1.62 -13.80
N LEU A 165 5.88 0.42 -14.04
CA LEU A 165 4.56 0.04 -13.59
C LEU A 165 4.53 -0.11 -12.06
N LYS A 166 3.60 0.62 -11.45
CA LYS A 166 3.41 0.63 -9.99
C LYS A 166 2.01 0.21 -9.59
N TYR A 167 1.04 0.41 -10.48
CA TYR A 167 -0.37 0.30 -10.16
C TYR A 167 -1.10 -0.62 -11.15
N ILE A 168 -1.89 -1.55 -10.63
CA ILE A 168 -2.89 -2.29 -11.40
C ILE A 168 -4.26 -1.81 -10.94
N TYR A 169 -5.12 -1.43 -11.88
CA TYR A 169 -6.43 -0.90 -11.57
C TYR A 169 -7.51 -1.67 -12.32
N PHE A 170 -8.39 -2.34 -11.57
CA PHE A 170 -9.52 -3.07 -12.12
C PHE A 170 -10.78 -2.19 -12.14
N ILE A 171 -11.39 -2.07 -13.31
CA ILE A 171 -12.72 -1.47 -13.45
C ILE A 171 -13.71 -2.59 -13.75
N THR A 172 -14.79 -2.64 -12.98
CA THR A 172 -15.83 -3.67 -13.14
C THR A 172 -17.18 -3.03 -13.43
N SER A 173 -17.96 -3.63 -14.33
CA SER A 173 -19.35 -3.22 -14.61
C SER A 173 -20.38 -3.86 -13.67
N PHE A 174 -19.93 -4.73 -12.76
CA PHE A 174 -20.72 -5.54 -11.85
C PHE A 174 -20.18 -5.45 -10.42
N ASP A 175 -21.01 -5.79 -9.42
CA ASP A 175 -20.59 -5.74 -8.02
C ASP A 175 -19.51 -6.79 -7.73
N VAL A 176 -18.42 -6.37 -7.09
CA VAL A 176 -17.28 -7.22 -6.75
C VAL A 176 -16.70 -6.81 -5.39
N SER A 177 -16.16 -7.78 -4.65
CA SER A 177 -15.47 -7.56 -3.38
C SER A 177 -13.95 -7.60 -3.54
N ASN A 178 -13.22 -7.05 -2.57
CA ASN A 178 -11.75 -7.11 -2.53
C ASN A 178 -11.24 -8.55 -2.67
N ASN A 179 -11.88 -9.50 -1.95
CA ASN A 179 -11.46 -10.91 -1.96
C ASN A 179 -11.63 -11.55 -3.35
N ALA A 180 -12.68 -11.19 -4.09
CA ALA A 180 -12.88 -11.70 -5.45
C ALA A 180 -11.80 -11.19 -6.42
N ILE A 181 -11.39 -9.92 -6.29
CA ILE A 181 -10.26 -9.38 -7.08
C ILE A 181 -8.92 -9.96 -6.61
N ALA A 182 -8.72 -10.17 -5.31
CA ALA A 182 -7.49 -10.78 -4.81
C ALA A 182 -7.32 -12.21 -5.37
N ASN A 183 -8.40 -13.00 -5.42
CA ASN A 183 -8.39 -14.35 -5.98
C ASN A 183 -8.18 -14.40 -7.50
N LEU A 184 -8.46 -13.30 -8.21
CA LEU A 184 -8.20 -13.16 -9.63
C LEU A 184 -6.70 -13.08 -9.94
N ILE A 185 -5.88 -12.62 -8.99
CA ILE A 185 -4.50 -12.22 -9.22
C ILE A 185 -3.54 -13.36 -8.87
N GLN A 186 -2.57 -13.60 -9.76
CA GLN A 186 -1.49 -14.56 -9.55
C GLN A 186 -0.16 -13.94 -9.96
N GLY A 187 0.93 -14.36 -9.31
CA GLY A 187 2.32 -14.03 -9.69
C GLY A 187 2.71 -12.57 -9.51
N ASP A 188 3.87 -12.30 -8.90
CA ASP A 188 4.48 -10.96 -8.77
C ASP A 188 3.56 -9.86 -8.19
N SER A 189 2.51 -10.24 -7.46
CA SER A 189 1.49 -9.32 -6.96
C SER A 189 2.03 -8.27 -5.99
N GLU A 190 3.08 -8.60 -5.25
CA GLU A 190 3.76 -7.75 -4.27
C GLU A 190 4.52 -6.58 -4.93
N LYS A 191 4.75 -6.62 -6.24
CA LYS A 191 5.42 -5.54 -6.98
C LYS A 191 4.50 -4.35 -7.27
N TYR A 192 3.18 -4.57 -7.20
CA TYR A 192 2.19 -3.59 -7.64
C TYR A 192 1.20 -3.28 -6.53
N MET A 193 0.77 -2.03 -6.44
CA MET A 193 -0.43 -1.70 -5.67
C MET A 193 -1.65 -1.98 -6.54
N VAL A 194 -2.59 -2.76 -6.00
CA VAL A 194 -3.77 -3.18 -6.73
C VAL A 194 -4.99 -2.41 -6.22
N PHE A 195 -5.69 -1.78 -7.16
CA PHE A 195 -6.93 -1.08 -6.92
C PHE A 195 -8.09 -1.70 -7.68
N TYR A 196 -9.30 -1.51 -7.19
CA TYR A 196 -10.51 -1.77 -7.97
C TYR A 196 -11.56 -0.68 -7.76
N LYS A 197 -12.46 -0.54 -8.74
CA LYS A 197 -13.66 0.28 -8.66
C LYS A 197 -14.80 -0.39 -9.41
N VAL A 198 -15.99 -0.30 -8.84
CA VAL A 198 -17.22 -0.67 -9.54
C VAL A 198 -17.73 0.57 -10.27
N GLN A 199 -17.76 0.49 -11.60
CA GLN A 199 -18.34 1.50 -12.46
C GLN A 199 -19.46 0.85 -13.26
N LYS A 200 -20.65 0.82 -12.68
CA LYS A 200 -21.86 0.44 -13.41
C LYS A 200 -22.05 1.50 -14.50
N GLY A 201 -22.14 1.07 -15.75
CA GLY A 201 -22.54 1.98 -16.82
C GLY A 201 -23.84 2.67 -16.40
N ASP A 202 -23.94 3.98 -16.58
CA ASP A 202 -25.20 4.68 -16.41
C ASP A 202 -26.21 3.98 -17.32
N ASN A 203 -27.14 3.23 -16.74
CA ASN A 203 -28.25 2.66 -17.48
C ASN A 203 -29.11 3.85 -17.94
N ASN A 204 -28.82 4.35 -19.13
CA ASN A 204 -29.62 5.36 -19.80
C ASN A 204 -30.73 4.69 -20.61
#